data_AF-A0AAD3CZT4-F1
#
_entry.id   AF-A0AAD3CZT4-F1
#
_cell.length_a   1.000
_cell.length_b   1.000
_cell.length_c   1.000
_cell.angle_alpha   90.00
_cell.angle_beta   90.00
_cell.angle_gamma   90.00
#
_symmetry.space_group_name_H-M   'P 1'
#
loop_
_entity.id
_entity.type
_entity.pdbx_description
1 polymer ?
#
loop_
_entity_poly.entity_id
_entity_poly.type
_entity_poly.pdbx_seq_one_letter_code
_entity_poly.pdbx_strand_id
1 'polypeptide(L)'
;MQSFVPSMDQQDLSQLILQNNERYHTHFSHQTKTKRASSLSTQAKSNTLKKNYDSKGASSIRIPSHNKKHHLKQVLHKDLQNIISISHQNNTYITEIREDISSYLSFAIIGMSKTGTTSLLRTLANSTNIIPKERCDLVNDDIPLLLNALYNLKQSSSNPNLPYGIKCPQDVSAPKSINNYKKHFYKTKLIIGLRHPVLWFESLYNFNVRNMNKMIHTDKLERCVRGSHGICAWRANIADFLAALNKTPLNKEEMQYMALPETRQKKDGNVGPVFLYEISQLNEDTDGVSFELRKDLAEFLGIKESISEIPHVSTAGVLDWIDGVKDFTKDYMIDICDEEHAFIRSVLMTKAKNASEWILKYFLQSADVHVSSRDYFVKQIKGWSQDPCIYRAKTK
;
A
#
# COMPACT_ATOMS: atom_id res chain seq x y z
N MET A 1 -38.95 19.73 20.99
CA MET A 1 -39.04 19.53 19.53
C MET A 1 -38.55 18.13 19.22
N GLN A 2 -39.47 17.18 19.03
CA GLN A 2 -39.14 15.84 18.52
C GLN A 2 -39.02 15.96 17.00
N SER A 3 -37.82 15.80 16.46
CA SER A 3 -37.58 15.77 15.02
C SER A 3 -38.04 14.42 14.47
N PHE A 4 -39.13 14.43 13.69
CA PHE A 4 -39.54 13.30 12.87
C PHE A 4 -38.53 13.15 11.72
N VAL A 5 -37.68 12.12 11.79
CA VAL A 5 -36.93 11.62 10.63
C VAL A 5 -37.75 10.46 10.06
N PRO A 6 -38.22 10.52 8.81
CA PRO A 6 -38.96 9.42 8.21
C PRO A 6 -38.06 8.18 8.12
N SER A 7 -38.55 7.03 8.60
CA SER A 7 -37.83 5.75 8.50
C SER A 7 -37.68 5.38 7.03
N MET A 8 -36.44 5.29 6.56
CA MET A 8 -36.11 4.82 5.21
C MET A 8 -36.40 3.30 5.14
N ASP A 9 -37.20 2.87 4.16
CA ASP A 9 -37.52 1.44 3.98
C ASP A 9 -36.27 0.64 3.56
N GLN A 10 -36.23 -0.66 3.91
CA GLN A 10 -35.14 -1.57 3.56
C GLN A 10 -34.86 -1.63 2.05
N GLN A 11 -35.87 -1.42 1.21
CA GLN A 11 -35.71 -1.35 -0.23
C GLN A 11 -34.93 -0.11 -0.69
N ASP A 12 -35.23 1.05 -0.11
CA ASP A 12 -34.54 2.32 -0.41
C ASP A 12 -33.09 2.28 0.06
N LEU A 13 -32.85 1.69 1.24
CA LEU A 13 -31.52 1.47 1.75
C LEU A 13 -30.69 0.56 0.84
N SER A 14 -31.31 -0.51 0.32
CA SER A 14 -30.68 -1.42 -0.63
C SER A 14 -30.32 -0.73 -1.95
N GLN A 15 -31.18 0.16 -2.46
CA GLN A 15 -30.88 0.93 -3.68
C GLN A 15 -29.76 1.96 -3.48
N LEU A 16 -29.76 2.69 -2.35
CA LEU A 16 -28.70 3.67 -2.03
C LEU A 16 -27.32 2.99 -1.94
N ILE A 17 -27.29 1.78 -1.39
CA ILE A 17 -26.10 0.94 -1.30
C ILE A 17 -25.63 0.47 -2.67
N LEU A 18 -26.54 0.05 -3.55
CA LEU A 18 -26.19 -0.37 -4.92
C LEU A 18 -25.59 0.79 -5.73
N GLN A 19 -26.16 1.99 -5.63
CA GLN A 19 -25.64 3.18 -6.32
C GLN A 19 -24.23 3.58 -5.84
N ASN A 20 -23.92 3.38 -4.56
CA ASN A 20 -22.58 3.64 -4.02
C ASN A 20 -21.55 2.56 -4.40
N ASN A 21 -21.98 1.30 -4.53
CA ASN A 21 -21.11 0.20 -4.97
C ASN A 21 -20.58 0.41 -6.40
N GLU A 22 -21.36 0.99 -7.30
CA GLU A 22 -20.91 1.30 -8.67
C GLU A 22 -19.77 2.31 -8.71
N ARG A 23 -19.79 3.33 -7.82
CA ARG A 23 -18.69 4.30 -7.69
C ARG A 23 -17.42 3.65 -7.17
N TYR A 24 -17.51 2.76 -6.18
CA TYR A 24 -16.33 2.09 -5.60
C TYR A 24 -15.69 1.04 -6.52
N HIS A 25 -16.48 0.33 -7.33
CA HIS A 25 -15.97 -0.69 -8.25
C HIS A 25 -15.07 -0.15 -9.37
N THR A 26 -15.25 1.12 -9.76
CA THR A 26 -14.37 1.76 -10.76
C THR A 26 -12.93 1.94 -10.28
N HIS A 27 -12.68 2.01 -8.96
CA HIS A 27 -11.33 2.18 -8.41
C HIS A 27 -10.57 0.85 -8.21
N PHE A 28 -11.25 -0.28 -8.02
CA PHE A 28 -10.58 -1.56 -7.73
C PHE A 28 -10.58 -2.57 -8.91
N SER A 29 -11.44 -2.42 -9.91
CA SER A 29 -11.62 -3.44 -10.97
C SER A 29 -10.58 -3.44 -12.10
N HIS A 30 -9.59 -2.54 -12.09
CA HIS A 30 -8.60 -2.45 -13.17
C HIS A 30 -7.45 -3.49 -13.13
N GLN A 31 -7.41 -4.43 -12.18
CA GLN A 31 -6.27 -5.34 -12.04
C GLN A 31 -6.39 -6.76 -12.63
N THR A 32 -7.49 -7.15 -13.29
CA THR A 32 -7.57 -8.51 -13.87
C THR A 32 -8.21 -8.55 -15.26
N LYS A 33 -7.48 -8.10 -16.28
CA LYS A 33 -7.71 -8.49 -17.68
C LYS A 33 -6.37 -8.77 -18.38
N THR A 34 -5.82 -9.96 -18.16
CA THR A 34 -4.83 -10.56 -19.07
C THR A 34 -5.49 -11.70 -19.83
N LYS A 35 -5.75 -11.48 -21.12
CA LYS A 35 -6.22 -12.52 -22.05
C LYS A 35 -5.11 -13.56 -22.23
N ARG A 36 -5.41 -14.83 -21.92
CA ARG A 36 -4.60 -15.98 -22.34
C ARG A 36 -5.04 -16.35 -23.76
N ALA A 37 -4.16 -16.14 -24.74
CA ALA A 37 -4.30 -16.75 -26.05
C ALA A 37 -3.45 -18.03 -26.06
N SER A 38 -4.09 -19.16 -26.33
CA SER A 38 -3.47 -20.45 -26.61
C SER A 38 -3.08 -20.52 -28.08
N SER A 39 -1.83 -20.84 -28.40
CA SER A 39 -1.49 -21.48 -29.67
C SER A 39 -0.19 -22.28 -29.55
N LEU A 40 -0.25 -23.46 -30.15
CA LEU A 40 0.76 -24.50 -30.19
C LEU A 40 2.04 -24.12 -30.95
N SER A 41 3.04 -24.97 -30.70
CA SER A 41 4.39 -25.08 -31.25
C SER A 41 4.54 -24.99 -32.77
N THR A 42 5.65 -24.37 -33.22
CA THR A 42 6.61 -24.96 -34.18
C THR A 42 8.01 -24.36 -34.01
N GLN A 43 9.03 -25.19 -34.22
CA GLN A 43 10.48 -24.94 -34.17
C GLN A 43 10.98 -23.89 -35.19
N ALA A 44 12.07 -23.17 -34.88
CA ALA A 44 13.31 -23.12 -35.69
C ALA A 44 14.38 -22.13 -35.15
N LYS A 45 15.63 -22.58 -35.29
CA LYS A 45 16.97 -21.96 -35.19
C LYS A 45 17.08 -20.44 -35.32
N SER A 46 17.98 -19.81 -34.54
CA SER A 46 19.07 -18.95 -35.06
C SER A 46 20.01 -18.40 -33.96
N ASN A 47 21.31 -18.66 -34.19
CA ASN A 47 22.53 -17.86 -33.99
C ASN A 47 22.56 -16.61 -33.08
N THR A 48 23.58 -16.63 -32.21
CA THR A 48 24.64 -15.63 -32.00
C THR A 48 24.26 -14.15 -31.96
N LEU A 49 24.22 -13.58 -30.76
CA LEU A 49 24.28 -12.13 -30.54
C LEU A 49 25.27 -11.81 -29.41
N LYS A 50 26.41 -11.24 -29.82
CA LYS A 50 27.36 -10.52 -28.97
C LYS A 50 26.61 -9.39 -28.26
N LYS A 51 26.73 -9.29 -26.93
CA LYS A 51 26.27 -8.13 -26.17
C LYS A 51 27.43 -7.14 -26.01
N ASN A 52 27.34 -6.03 -26.73
CA ASN A 52 28.00 -4.80 -26.34
C ASN A 52 27.18 -4.18 -25.20
N TYR A 53 27.80 -4.02 -24.04
CA TYR A 53 27.35 -3.16 -22.96
C TYR A 53 28.00 -1.80 -23.20
N ASP A 54 27.21 -0.76 -23.47
CA ASP A 54 27.35 0.55 -22.81
C ASP A 54 26.33 1.61 -23.28
N SER A 55 26.05 2.53 -22.34
CA SER A 55 25.20 3.73 -22.34
C SER A 55 23.85 3.59 -21.61
N LYS A 56 23.73 4.36 -20.52
CA LYS A 56 22.56 4.52 -19.65
C LYS A 56 21.39 5.05 -20.50
N GLY A 57 20.54 4.13 -20.96
CA GLY A 57 19.44 4.41 -21.87
C GLY A 57 18.29 5.14 -21.18
N ALA A 58 17.82 6.20 -21.83
CA ALA A 58 16.53 6.82 -21.55
C ALA A 58 15.44 5.75 -21.50
N SER A 59 14.56 5.84 -20.51
CA SER A 59 13.65 4.74 -20.20
C SER A 59 12.23 5.07 -20.65
N SER A 60 11.64 4.19 -21.47
CA SER A 60 10.30 4.34 -22.05
C SER A 60 9.23 3.60 -21.23
N ILE A 61 8.04 4.19 -21.09
CA ILE A 61 6.87 3.62 -20.38
C ILE A 61 5.65 3.62 -21.30
N ARG A 62 4.92 2.49 -21.44
CA ARG A 62 3.75 2.35 -22.33
C ARG A 62 2.41 2.49 -21.59
N ILE A 63 1.52 3.41 -22.01
CA ILE A 63 0.18 3.62 -21.42
C ILE A 63 -0.94 3.39 -22.47
N PRO A 64 -1.95 2.52 -22.22
CA PRO A 64 -3.13 2.34 -23.10
C PRO A 64 -4.10 3.54 -23.07
N SER A 65 -4.64 3.95 -24.23
CA SER A 65 -5.62 5.05 -24.37
C SER A 65 -7.05 4.55 -24.11
N HIS A 66 -7.98 5.32 -23.51
CA HIS A 66 -8.94 6.06 -24.35
C HIS A 66 -9.45 7.43 -23.82
N ASN A 67 -9.26 7.84 -22.56
CA ASN A 67 -9.77 9.16 -22.08
C ASN A 67 -8.79 10.03 -21.25
N LYS A 68 -7.75 9.46 -20.64
CA LYS A 68 -6.82 10.21 -19.75
C LYS A 68 -5.90 11.21 -20.47
N LYS A 69 -5.69 11.05 -21.77
CA LYS A 69 -4.53 11.63 -22.48
C LYS A 69 -4.73 13.04 -23.03
N HIS A 70 -5.96 13.47 -23.35
CA HIS A 70 -6.21 14.88 -23.68
C HIS A 70 -5.89 15.78 -22.47
N HIS A 71 -6.20 15.28 -21.27
CA HIS A 71 -5.96 16.03 -20.06
C HIS A 71 -4.45 16.12 -19.74
N LEU A 72 -3.69 15.02 -19.83
CA LEU A 72 -2.27 15.05 -19.45
C LEU A 72 -1.42 16.04 -20.26
N LYS A 73 -1.58 16.08 -21.59
CA LYS A 73 -0.81 17.04 -22.43
C LYS A 73 -1.18 18.49 -22.18
N GLN A 74 -2.43 18.77 -21.80
CA GLN A 74 -2.87 20.12 -21.43
C GLN A 74 -2.45 20.50 -20.00
N VAL A 75 -2.30 19.52 -19.13
CA VAL A 75 -2.06 19.71 -17.70
C VAL A 75 -0.57 19.72 -17.34
N LEU A 76 0.29 19.09 -18.16
CA LEU A 76 1.74 19.11 -17.94
C LEU A 76 2.28 20.52 -18.08
N HIS A 77 2.85 21.03 -16.99
CA HIS A 77 3.52 22.33 -16.97
C HIS A 77 4.62 22.39 -18.05
N LYS A 78 4.79 23.53 -18.71
CA LYS A 78 5.82 23.73 -19.75
C LYS A 78 7.22 23.35 -19.22
N ASP A 79 7.47 23.65 -17.95
CA ASP A 79 8.76 23.40 -17.30
C ASP A 79 9.06 21.89 -17.11
N LEU A 80 8.03 21.03 -17.13
CA LEU A 80 8.23 19.57 -17.09
C LEU A 80 8.54 18.97 -18.47
N GLN A 81 8.42 19.73 -19.56
CA GLN A 81 8.68 19.23 -20.92
C GLN A 81 10.15 18.91 -21.17
N ASN A 82 11.06 19.53 -20.43
CA ASN A 82 12.50 19.22 -20.48
C ASN A 82 12.81 17.90 -19.76
N ILE A 83 12.05 17.59 -18.70
CA ILE A 83 12.22 16.40 -17.87
C ILE A 83 11.54 15.17 -18.48
N ILE A 84 10.37 15.36 -19.10
CA ILE A 84 9.52 14.28 -19.60
C ILE A 84 9.13 14.52 -21.06
N SER A 85 9.46 13.57 -21.94
CA SER A 85 8.88 13.48 -23.29
C SER A 85 7.74 12.47 -23.31
N ILE A 86 6.60 12.87 -23.87
CA ILE A 86 5.49 11.94 -24.17
C ILE A 86 5.31 11.84 -25.68
N SER A 87 5.71 10.71 -26.25
CA SER A 87 5.51 10.37 -27.66
C SER A 87 4.37 9.36 -27.84
N HIS A 88 3.86 9.22 -29.06
CA HIS A 88 2.81 8.26 -29.41
C HIS A 88 3.32 7.36 -30.52
N GLN A 89 3.35 6.06 -30.26
CA GLN A 89 3.79 5.05 -31.22
C GLN A 89 2.87 3.83 -31.13
N ASN A 90 2.38 3.33 -32.26
CA ASN A 90 1.58 2.10 -32.35
C ASN A 90 0.39 2.05 -31.36
N ASN A 91 -0.40 3.12 -31.29
CA ASN A 91 -1.53 3.27 -30.35
C ASN A 91 -1.15 3.19 -28.86
N THR A 92 0.12 3.37 -28.53
CA THR A 92 0.62 3.42 -27.16
C THR A 92 1.36 4.72 -26.91
N TYR A 93 1.14 5.31 -25.73
CA TYR A 93 1.93 6.46 -25.30
C TYR A 93 3.20 5.97 -24.68
N ILE A 94 4.32 6.53 -25.14
CA ILE A 94 5.63 6.29 -24.58
C ILE A 94 6.03 7.52 -23.78
N THR A 95 6.13 7.37 -22.46
CA THR A 95 6.74 8.38 -21.58
C THR A 95 8.22 8.07 -21.44
N GLU A 96 9.05 9.05 -21.76
CA GLU A 96 10.49 9.01 -21.61
C GLU A 96 10.89 10.07 -20.58
N ILE A 97 11.63 9.63 -19.56
CA ILE A 97 12.16 10.50 -18.51
C ILE A 97 13.62 10.79 -18.86
N ARG A 98 13.93 12.07 -19.10
CA ARG A 98 15.21 12.57 -19.61
C ARG A 98 16.19 12.95 -18.50
N GLU A 99 15.68 13.25 -17.31
CA GLU A 99 16.46 13.72 -16.16
C GLU A 99 16.22 12.84 -14.92
N ASP A 100 17.12 12.91 -13.93
CA ASP A 100 16.95 12.21 -12.65
C ASP A 100 15.86 12.89 -11.82
N ILE A 101 14.69 12.26 -11.77
CA ILE A 101 13.53 12.73 -11.02
C ILE A 101 13.50 12.23 -9.56
N SER A 102 14.53 11.52 -9.09
CA SER A 102 14.52 10.91 -7.75
C SER A 102 14.39 11.93 -6.61
N SER A 103 14.72 13.19 -6.85
CA SER A 103 14.59 14.29 -5.88
C SER A 103 13.18 14.88 -5.77
N TYR A 104 12.27 14.59 -6.71
CA TYR A 104 10.90 15.10 -6.67
C TYR A 104 10.04 14.46 -5.58
N LEU A 105 10.40 13.25 -5.15
CA LEU A 105 9.69 12.50 -4.12
C LEU A 105 10.65 12.15 -2.98
N SER A 106 10.61 12.92 -1.89
CA SER A 106 11.49 12.72 -0.74
C SER A 106 11.10 11.48 0.07
N PHE A 107 9.81 11.26 0.28
CA PHE A 107 9.30 10.10 1.01
C PHE A 107 7.96 9.59 0.49
N ALA A 108 7.61 8.36 0.84
CA ALA A 108 6.29 7.78 0.55
C ALA A 108 5.80 6.95 1.73
N ILE A 109 4.55 7.21 2.16
CA ILE A 109 3.85 6.36 3.10
C ILE A 109 3.19 5.24 2.29
N ILE A 110 3.82 4.07 2.31
CA ILE A 110 3.32 2.86 1.67
C ILE A 110 3.01 1.82 2.75
N GLY A 111 2.67 0.59 2.36
CA GLY A 111 2.39 -0.47 3.30
C GLY A 111 0.93 -0.90 3.24
N MET A 112 0.56 -1.91 4.01
CA MET A 112 -0.75 -2.50 3.83
C MET A 112 -1.89 -1.53 4.22
N SER A 113 -3.07 -1.70 3.65
CA SER A 113 -4.26 -1.00 4.16
C SER A 113 -4.45 -1.36 5.65
N LYS A 114 -5.10 -0.48 6.42
CA LYS A 114 -5.42 -0.72 7.84
C LYS A 114 -4.22 -0.86 8.79
N THR A 115 -3.05 -0.33 8.41
CA THR A 115 -1.85 -0.22 9.26
C THR A 115 -1.59 1.20 9.78
N GLY A 116 -2.60 2.09 9.75
CA GLY A 116 -2.47 3.45 10.29
C GLY A 116 -1.91 4.50 9.33
N THR A 117 -1.75 4.18 8.04
CA THR A 117 -1.20 5.11 7.03
C THR A 117 -1.94 6.45 6.94
N THR A 118 -3.26 6.48 7.16
CA THR A 118 -4.05 7.72 7.14
C THR A 118 -3.77 8.60 8.35
N SER A 119 -3.61 8.02 9.55
CA SER A 119 -3.21 8.77 10.75
C SER A 119 -1.83 9.39 10.52
N LEU A 120 -0.90 8.62 9.94
CA LEU A 120 0.44 9.12 9.64
C LEU A 120 0.44 10.24 8.59
N LEU A 121 -0.36 10.11 7.53
CA LEU A 121 -0.53 11.17 6.53
C LEU A 121 -1.01 12.48 7.17
N ARG A 122 -2.04 12.42 8.03
CA ARG A 122 -2.56 13.61 8.73
C ARG A 122 -1.52 14.23 9.65
N THR A 123 -0.74 13.39 10.33
CA THR A 123 0.33 13.83 11.24
C THR A 123 1.43 14.56 10.46
N LEU A 124 1.90 13.98 9.35
CA LEU A 124 2.98 14.54 8.54
C LEU A 124 2.54 15.75 7.69
N ALA A 125 1.25 15.94 7.44
CA ALA A 125 0.72 17.07 6.68
C ALA A 125 1.09 18.44 7.26
N ASN A 126 1.35 18.51 8.57
CA ASN A 126 1.73 19.76 9.24
C ASN A 126 3.24 20.03 9.22
N SER A 127 4.08 19.03 8.97
CA SER A 127 5.54 19.13 9.05
C SER A 127 6.25 18.79 7.73
N THR A 128 5.50 18.56 6.66
CA THR A 128 6.03 18.16 5.34
C THR A 128 5.19 18.72 4.19
N ASN A 129 5.73 18.68 2.98
CA ASN A 129 4.99 18.93 1.75
C ASN A 129 4.39 17.62 1.19
N ILE A 130 3.48 16.99 1.93
CA ILE A 130 2.78 15.77 1.48
C ILE A 130 1.46 16.12 0.77
N ILE A 131 1.17 15.42 -0.33
CA ILE A 131 -0.13 15.55 -1.00
C ILE A 131 -1.23 14.99 -0.07
N PRO A 132 -2.28 15.77 0.29
CA PRO A 132 -3.25 15.40 1.33
C PRO A 132 -4.22 14.28 0.93
N LYS A 133 -4.09 13.72 -0.29
CA LYS A 133 -4.92 12.66 -0.83
C LYS A 133 -4.07 11.44 -1.15
N GLU A 134 -4.70 10.28 -1.22
CA GLU A 134 -4.02 9.07 -1.70
C GLU A 134 -3.61 9.25 -3.17
N ARG A 135 -2.34 8.92 -3.47
CA ARG A 135 -1.74 9.04 -4.80
C ARG A 135 -1.12 7.72 -5.20
N CYS A 136 -1.93 6.86 -5.82
CA CYS A 136 -1.53 5.54 -6.31
C CYS A 136 -1.17 5.54 -7.80
N ASP A 137 -0.55 6.63 -8.27
CA ASP A 137 -0.15 6.80 -9.66
C ASP A 137 0.88 5.74 -10.08
N LEU A 138 1.79 5.36 -9.18
CA LEU A 138 2.84 4.37 -9.42
C LEU A 138 2.30 2.96 -9.66
N VAL A 139 1.15 2.62 -9.08
CA VAL A 139 0.46 1.33 -9.31
C VAL A 139 0.04 1.20 -10.78
N ASN A 140 -0.35 2.33 -11.37
CA ASN A 140 -0.85 2.42 -12.74
C ASN A 140 0.22 2.83 -13.75
N ASP A 141 1.48 3.01 -13.31
CA ASP A 141 2.59 3.50 -14.13
C ASP A 141 2.35 4.92 -14.70
N ASP A 142 1.61 5.74 -13.95
CA ASP A 142 1.21 7.11 -14.33
C ASP A 142 2.19 8.16 -13.79
N ILE A 143 3.48 7.96 -14.03
CA ILE A 143 4.57 8.82 -13.49
C ILE A 143 4.40 10.30 -13.87
N PRO A 144 4.00 10.68 -15.10
CA PRO A 144 3.80 12.10 -15.42
C PRO A 144 2.73 12.78 -14.57
N LEU A 145 1.65 12.06 -14.22
CA LEU A 145 0.59 12.60 -13.36
C LEU A 145 1.08 12.83 -11.92
N LEU A 146 1.92 11.93 -11.41
CA LEU A 146 2.58 12.11 -10.12
C LEU A 146 3.53 13.31 -10.15
N LEU A 147 4.41 13.39 -11.15
CA LEU A 147 5.39 14.47 -11.27
C LEU A 147 4.74 15.84 -11.41
N ASN A 148 3.67 15.94 -12.19
CA ASN A 148 2.93 17.20 -12.30
C ASN A 148 2.36 17.65 -10.94
N ALA A 149 1.87 16.72 -10.14
CA ALA A 149 1.35 17.04 -8.82
C ALA A 149 2.44 17.43 -7.81
N LEU A 150 3.57 16.72 -7.81
CA LEU A 150 4.72 17.07 -6.98
C LEU A 150 5.31 18.42 -7.38
N TYR A 151 5.39 18.70 -8.69
CA TYR A 151 5.83 19.98 -9.21
C TYR A 151 4.90 21.12 -8.77
N ASN A 152 3.58 20.98 -8.94
CA ASN A 152 2.63 21.99 -8.49
C ASN A 152 2.67 22.22 -6.98
N LEU A 153 2.86 21.15 -6.20
CA LEU A 153 3.04 21.25 -4.76
C LEU A 153 4.34 22.00 -4.41
N LYS A 154 5.42 21.76 -5.14
CA LYS A 154 6.69 22.48 -4.99
C LYS A 154 6.54 23.98 -5.28
N GLN A 155 5.82 24.34 -6.34
CA GLN A 155 5.59 25.75 -6.71
C GLN A 155 4.67 26.50 -5.74
N SER A 156 3.75 25.79 -5.09
CA SER A 156 2.77 26.39 -4.15
C SER A 156 3.17 26.31 -2.68
N SER A 157 4.23 25.58 -2.35
CA SER A 157 4.68 25.43 -0.96
C SER A 157 5.28 26.72 -0.42
N SER A 158 4.84 27.12 0.77
CA SER A 158 5.43 28.24 1.53
C SER A 158 6.82 27.91 2.08
N ASN A 159 7.17 26.63 2.21
CA ASN A 159 8.47 26.17 2.66
C ASN A 159 9.00 25.05 1.74
N PRO A 160 9.70 25.43 0.65
CA PRO A 160 10.18 24.47 -0.34
C PRO A 160 11.31 23.55 0.17
N ASN A 161 11.84 23.81 1.37
CA ASN A 161 12.87 22.99 1.99
C ASN A 161 12.28 21.78 2.75
N LEU A 162 10.97 21.75 3.00
CA LEU A 162 10.32 20.60 3.63
C LEU A 162 10.22 19.42 2.65
N PRO A 163 10.34 18.17 3.15
CA PRO A 163 10.34 16.99 2.29
C PRO A 163 8.99 16.79 1.60
N TYR A 164 9.02 16.33 0.36
CA TYR A 164 7.83 16.08 -0.46
C TYR A 164 7.38 14.63 -0.36
N GLY A 165 6.08 14.43 -0.13
CA GLY A 165 5.52 13.13 0.20
C GLY A 165 4.30 12.73 -0.60
N ILE A 166 4.07 11.41 -0.69
CA ILE A 166 2.78 10.82 -1.07
C ILE A 166 2.35 9.73 -0.08
N LYS A 167 1.07 9.37 -0.14
CA LYS A 167 0.55 8.14 0.47
C LYS A 167 -0.08 7.25 -0.60
N CYS A 168 0.35 5.99 -0.66
CA CYS A 168 -0.40 4.94 -1.35
C CYS A 168 -0.14 3.59 -0.67
N PRO A 169 -1.08 3.07 0.13
CA PRO A 169 -0.89 1.79 0.80
C PRO A 169 -0.60 0.65 -0.22
N GLN A 170 -1.28 0.66 -1.37
CA GLN A 170 -1.18 -0.43 -2.33
C GLN A 170 0.21 -0.60 -2.95
N ASP A 171 1.07 0.43 -2.90
CA ASP A 171 2.38 0.44 -3.55
C ASP A 171 3.29 -0.71 -3.12
N VAL A 172 3.32 -1.06 -1.84
CA VAL A 172 4.19 -2.16 -1.35
C VAL A 172 3.81 -3.51 -1.97
N SER A 173 2.53 -3.66 -2.33
CA SER A 173 1.97 -4.89 -2.90
C SER A 173 1.90 -4.89 -4.42
N ALA A 174 2.23 -3.77 -5.07
CA ALA A 174 2.15 -3.60 -6.51
C ALA A 174 3.53 -3.72 -7.15
N PRO A 175 3.82 -4.78 -7.93
CA PRO A 175 5.12 -4.95 -8.57
C PRO A 175 5.54 -3.77 -9.47
N LYS A 176 4.56 -3.08 -10.08
CA LYS A 176 4.81 -1.88 -10.88
C LYS A 176 5.32 -0.73 -10.02
N SER A 177 4.65 -0.43 -8.90
CA SER A 177 5.09 0.61 -7.97
C SER A 177 6.51 0.36 -7.48
N ILE A 178 6.83 -0.87 -7.05
CA ILE A 178 8.18 -1.22 -6.60
C ILE A 178 9.23 -1.00 -7.70
N ASN A 179 8.95 -1.40 -8.95
CA ASN A 179 9.87 -1.14 -10.06
C ASN A 179 10.05 0.36 -10.30
N ASN A 180 8.98 1.14 -10.17
CA ASN A 180 9.04 2.60 -10.31
C ASN A 180 9.85 3.25 -9.18
N TYR A 181 9.73 2.79 -7.93
CA TYR A 181 10.63 3.22 -6.86
C TYR A 181 12.10 2.91 -7.18
N LYS A 182 12.42 1.66 -7.56
CA LYS A 182 13.80 1.26 -7.90
C LYS A 182 14.40 2.06 -9.06
N LYS A 183 13.58 2.39 -10.06
CA LYS A 183 14.03 2.98 -11.32
C LYS A 183 14.06 4.50 -11.31
N HIS A 184 13.04 5.13 -10.72
CA HIS A 184 12.79 6.56 -10.85
C HIS A 184 12.92 7.31 -9.53
N PHE A 185 12.65 6.63 -8.41
CA PHE A 185 12.53 7.23 -7.09
C PHE A 185 13.40 6.46 -6.07
N TYR A 186 14.62 6.09 -6.49
CA TYR A 186 15.51 5.21 -5.73
C TYR A 186 16.07 5.85 -4.46
N LYS A 187 15.97 7.19 -4.35
CA LYS A 187 16.32 7.96 -3.15
C LYS A 187 15.15 8.16 -2.18
N THR A 188 13.92 7.80 -2.59
CA THR A 188 12.73 8.03 -1.77
C THR A 188 12.76 7.16 -0.53
N LYS A 189 12.58 7.80 0.63
CA LYS A 189 12.42 7.16 1.93
C LYS A 189 11.04 6.52 2.04
N LEU A 190 10.95 5.22 2.28
CA LEU A 190 9.69 4.49 2.35
C LEU A 190 9.27 4.28 3.80
N ILE A 191 8.09 4.76 4.18
CA ILE A 191 7.53 4.54 5.51
C ILE A 191 6.45 3.46 5.39
N ILE A 192 6.57 2.38 6.16
CA ILE A 192 5.74 1.19 6.03
C ILE A 192 5.14 0.81 7.38
N GLY A 193 3.82 0.92 7.49
CA GLY A 193 3.08 0.44 8.65
C GLY A 193 2.83 -1.06 8.58
N LEU A 194 3.06 -1.73 9.70
CA LEU A 194 2.83 -3.16 9.91
C LEU A 194 1.70 -3.39 10.90
N ARG A 195 1.03 -4.54 10.76
CA ARG A 195 0.00 -5.01 11.67
C ARG A 195 -0.05 -6.54 11.63
N HIS A 196 -0.32 -7.15 12.78
CA HIS A 196 -0.51 -8.60 12.87
C HIS A 196 -1.45 -9.13 11.76
N PRO A 197 -1.06 -10.12 10.94
CA PRO A 197 -1.85 -10.60 9.80
C PRO A 197 -3.32 -10.94 10.09
N VAL A 198 -3.60 -11.61 11.22
CA VAL A 198 -4.98 -11.88 11.70
C VAL A 198 -5.77 -10.58 11.92
N LEU A 199 -5.22 -9.64 12.68
CA LEU A 199 -5.87 -8.36 13.00
C LEU A 199 -5.98 -7.43 11.77
N TRP A 200 -5.02 -7.52 10.86
CA TRP A 200 -5.08 -6.84 9.57
C TRP A 200 -6.25 -7.37 8.73
N PHE A 201 -6.39 -8.69 8.62
CA PHE A 201 -7.44 -9.33 7.84
C PHE A 201 -8.82 -8.95 8.36
N GLU A 202 -9.06 -9.10 9.67
CA GLU A 202 -10.30 -8.68 10.34
C GLU A 202 -10.61 -7.19 10.07
N SER A 203 -9.62 -6.32 10.25
CA SER A 203 -9.82 -4.88 10.09
C SER A 203 -10.13 -4.47 8.65
N LEU A 204 -9.55 -5.15 7.66
CA LEU A 204 -9.84 -4.90 6.25
C LEU A 204 -11.19 -5.51 5.85
N TYR A 205 -11.51 -6.71 6.35
CA TYR A 205 -12.82 -7.36 6.16
C TYR A 205 -13.94 -6.46 6.66
N ASN A 206 -13.87 -6.04 7.92
CA ASN A 206 -14.89 -5.19 8.53
C ASN A 206 -14.94 -3.80 7.89
N PHE A 207 -13.81 -3.27 7.42
CA PHE A 207 -13.83 -2.05 6.62
C PHE A 207 -14.57 -2.24 5.30
N ASN A 208 -14.36 -3.36 4.60
CA ASN A 208 -15.07 -3.63 3.36
C ASN A 208 -16.56 -3.89 3.59
N VAL A 209 -16.96 -4.61 4.65
CA VAL A 209 -18.37 -4.77 5.04
C VAL A 209 -19.05 -3.41 5.23
N ARG A 210 -18.40 -2.46 5.93
CA ARG A 210 -18.94 -1.12 6.14
C ARG A 210 -19.10 -0.29 4.86
N ASN A 211 -18.33 -0.61 3.81
CA ASN A 211 -18.33 0.15 2.56
C ASN A 211 -18.97 -0.60 1.38
N MET A 212 -19.28 -1.90 1.52
CA MET A 212 -19.73 -2.80 0.46
C MET A 212 -20.63 -3.91 1.04
N ASN A 213 -21.86 -4.04 0.52
CA ASN A 213 -22.94 -4.82 1.17
C ASN A 213 -22.99 -6.33 0.98
N LYS A 214 -21.95 -6.99 0.47
CA LYS A 214 -21.86 -8.46 0.61
C LYS A 214 -20.43 -8.91 0.49
N MET A 215 -19.87 -9.37 1.60
CA MET A 215 -18.56 -10.01 1.59
C MET A 215 -18.71 -11.52 1.34
N ILE A 216 -17.72 -12.09 0.67
CA ILE A 216 -17.61 -13.55 0.56
C ILE A 216 -17.25 -14.09 1.95
N HIS A 217 -17.81 -15.26 2.28
CA HIS A 217 -17.48 -15.98 3.51
C HIS A 217 -15.97 -16.28 3.59
N THR A 218 -15.42 -16.27 4.80
CA THR A 218 -13.96 -16.25 5.02
C THR A 218 -13.25 -17.54 4.64
N ASP A 219 -13.96 -18.67 4.65
CA ASP A 219 -13.47 -19.99 4.21
C ASP A 219 -12.96 -19.98 2.75
N LYS A 220 -13.54 -19.12 1.91
CA LYS A 220 -13.16 -18.95 0.49
C LYS A 220 -12.05 -17.92 0.27
N LEU A 221 -11.54 -17.31 1.33
CA LEU A 221 -10.56 -16.21 1.27
C LEU A 221 -9.13 -16.64 1.57
N GLU A 222 -8.81 -17.94 1.52
CA GLU A 222 -7.42 -18.39 1.57
C GLU A 222 -6.59 -17.75 0.43
N ARG A 223 -7.17 -17.78 -0.79
CA ARG A 223 -6.65 -17.10 -1.98
C ARG A 223 -7.55 -15.94 -2.40
N CYS A 224 -6.98 -15.01 -3.16
CA CYS A 224 -7.73 -13.88 -3.68
C CYS A 224 -8.62 -14.33 -4.85
N VAL A 225 -9.93 -14.36 -4.62
CA VAL A 225 -10.96 -14.69 -5.61
C VAL A 225 -11.72 -13.44 -6.06
N ARG A 226 -12.44 -13.51 -7.19
CA ARG A 226 -13.32 -12.43 -7.64
C ARG A 226 -14.39 -12.17 -6.56
N GLY A 227 -14.64 -10.91 -6.23
CA GLY A 227 -15.56 -10.52 -5.16
C GLY A 227 -14.95 -10.55 -3.75
N SER A 228 -13.65 -10.87 -3.62
CA SER A 228 -12.93 -10.72 -2.34
C SER A 228 -12.66 -9.27 -1.97
N HIS A 229 -12.85 -8.33 -2.90
CA HIS A 229 -12.53 -6.91 -2.75
C HIS A 229 -11.10 -6.67 -2.24
N GLY A 230 -10.18 -7.55 -2.66
CA GLY A 230 -8.78 -7.47 -2.27
C GLY A 230 -8.49 -7.94 -0.85
N ILE A 231 -9.37 -8.70 -0.21
CA ILE A 231 -9.10 -9.38 1.07
C ILE A 231 -8.86 -10.85 0.80
N CYS A 232 -7.68 -11.35 1.17
CA CYS A 232 -7.43 -12.79 1.21
C CYS A 232 -6.21 -13.06 2.10
N ALA A 233 -6.08 -14.28 2.61
CA ALA A 233 -4.91 -14.65 3.41
C ALA A 233 -3.61 -14.54 2.63
N TRP A 234 -3.61 -14.79 1.30
CA TRP A 234 -2.42 -14.54 0.48
C TRP A 234 -1.93 -13.09 0.59
N ARG A 235 -2.83 -12.10 0.58
CA ARG A 235 -2.46 -10.70 0.79
C ARG A 235 -2.04 -10.39 2.22
N ALA A 236 -2.25 -11.27 3.19
CA ALA A 236 -1.75 -11.09 4.55
C ALA A 236 -0.26 -11.49 4.69
N ASN A 237 0.37 -12.00 3.64
CA ASN A 237 1.78 -12.40 3.69
C ASN A 237 2.70 -11.18 3.62
N ILE A 238 3.00 -10.59 4.78
CA ILE A 238 3.79 -9.34 4.87
C ILE A 238 5.23 -9.54 4.39
N ALA A 239 5.86 -10.66 4.75
CA ALA A 239 7.23 -10.96 4.34
C ALA A 239 7.37 -10.97 2.82
N ASP A 240 6.36 -11.49 2.13
CA ASP A 240 6.29 -11.45 0.67
C ASP A 240 6.38 -9.98 0.18
N PHE A 241 5.62 -9.03 0.71
CA PHE A 241 5.68 -7.65 0.19
C PHE A 241 6.97 -6.91 0.56
N LEU A 242 7.50 -7.15 1.76
CA LEU A 242 8.75 -6.54 2.20
C LEU A 242 9.96 -7.07 1.41
N ALA A 243 10.00 -8.36 1.09
CA ALA A 243 11.06 -8.95 0.27
C ALA A 243 11.18 -8.30 -1.13
N ALA A 244 10.07 -7.80 -1.69
CA ALA A 244 10.08 -7.13 -2.99
C ALA A 244 10.92 -5.84 -3.00
N LEU A 245 11.18 -5.25 -1.83
CA LEU A 245 12.00 -4.05 -1.65
C LEU A 245 13.50 -4.31 -1.86
N ASN A 246 13.91 -5.58 -1.98
CA ASN A 246 15.31 -5.99 -2.23
C ASN A 246 16.28 -5.51 -1.14
N LYS A 247 15.83 -5.52 0.13
CA LYS A 247 16.67 -5.18 1.30
C LYS A 247 17.43 -6.37 1.87
N THR A 248 17.14 -7.58 1.40
CA THR A 248 17.82 -8.80 1.82
C THR A 248 18.31 -9.59 0.59
N PRO A 249 19.28 -10.51 0.77
CA PRO A 249 19.75 -11.35 -0.32
C PRO A 249 18.72 -12.35 -0.87
N LEU A 250 17.62 -12.64 -0.17
CA LEU A 250 16.62 -13.64 -0.58
C LEU A 250 17.27 -14.98 -0.98
N ASN A 251 18.20 -15.46 -0.16
CA ASN A 251 18.84 -16.76 -0.38
C ASN A 251 17.82 -17.91 -0.18
N LYS A 252 18.21 -19.16 -0.49
CA LYS A 252 17.30 -20.32 -0.36
C LYS A 252 16.71 -20.49 1.05
N GLU A 253 17.45 -20.10 2.08
CA GLU A 253 16.99 -20.15 3.48
C GLU A 253 15.92 -19.09 3.77
N GLU A 254 16.04 -17.89 3.22
CA GLU A 254 15.00 -16.86 3.34
C GLU A 254 13.72 -17.25 2.60
N MET A 255 13.85 -17.89 1.44
CA MET A 255 12.71 -18.22 0.57
C MET A 255 11.74 -19.23 1.21
N GLN A 256 12.16 -19.97 2.25
CA GLN A 256 11.28 -20.89 2.99
C GLN A 256 10.17 -20.17 3.76
N TYR A 257 10.36 -18.88 4.09
CA TYR A 257 9.38 -18.04 4.79
C TYR A 257 8.33 -17.43 3.86
N MET A 258 8.54 -17.54 2.54
CA MET A 258 7.76 -16.86 1.51
C MET A 258 6.75 -17.81 0.87
N ALA A 259 5.61 -17.28 0.41
CA ALA A 259 4.60 -18.11 -0.26
C ALA A 259 4.77 -18.15 -1.78
N LEU A 260 5.57 -17.26 -2.37
CA LEU A 260 5.74 -17.15 -3.82
C LEU A 260 7.23 -17.10 -4.24
N PRO A 261 7.91 -18.25 -4.28
CA PRO A 261 9.34 -18.26 -4.59
C PRO A 261 9.65 -17.89 -6.05
N GLU A 262 8.79 -18.30 -6.98
CA GLU A 262 9.10 -18.36 -8.41
C GLU A 262 8.88 -17.04 -9.15
N THR A 263 8.04 -16.15 -8.60
CA THR A 263 7.68 -14.88 -9.27
C THR A 263 8.65 -13.74 -9.00
N ARG A 264 9.74 -14.02 -8.27
CA ARG A 264 10.64 -13.01 -7.70
C ARG A 264 12.07 -13.24 -8.14
N GLN A 265 12.28 -13.16 -9.45
CA GLN A 265 13.62 -12.86 -9.91
C GLN A 265 14.02 -11.52 -9.31
N LYS A 266 15.16 -11.47 -8.62
CA LYS A 266 15.79 -10.22 -8.22
C LYS A 266 15.90 -9.36 -9.47
N LYS A 267 15.06 -8.34 -9.54
CA LYS A 267 15.25 -7.26 -10.51
C LYS A 267 16.28 -6.34 -9.93
N ASP A 268 17.23 -5.95 -10.77
CA ASP A 268 18.29 -5.01 -10.43
C ASP A 268 17.72 -3.74 -9.76
N GLY A 269 18.52 -3.16 -8.87
CA GLY A 269 18.17 -1.96 -8.14
C GLY A 269 17.51 -2.20 -6.78
N ASN A 270 17.76 -1.26 -5.87
CA ASN A 270 17.19 -1.20 -4.54
C ASN A 270 16.23 -0.01 -4.48
N VAL A 271 15.16 -0.16 -3.71
CA VAL A 271 14.40 1.03 -3.27
C VAL A 271 15.22 1.79 -2.23
N GLY A 272 14.83 3.04 -1.93
CA GLY A 272 15.49 3.85 -0.91
C GLY A 272 15.36 3.29 0.51
N PRO A 273 15.86 4.01 1.53
CA PRO A 273 15.78 3.60 2.93
C PRO A 273 14.33 3.33 3.37
N VAL A 274 14.14 2.39 4.29
CA VAL A 274 12.82 1.95 4.77
C VAL A 274 12.71 2.23 6.26
N PHE A 275 11.61 2.85 6.68
CA PHE A 275 11.24 3.01 8.08
C PHE A 275 10.00 2.16 8.36
N LEU A 276 10.13 1.19 9.26
CA LEU A 276 9.03 0.34 9.70
C LEU A 276 8.48 0.84 11.03
N TYR A 277 7.16 0.75 11.18
CA TYR A 277 6.49 0.86 12.47
C TYR A 277 5.40 -0.21 12.59
N GLU A 278 5.13 -0.64 13.82
CA GLU A 278 3.99 -1.49 14.13
C GLU A 278 2.83 -0.59 14.59
N ILE A 279 1.60 -0.87 14.14
CA ILE A 279 0.46 0.03 14.32
C ILE A 279 0.18 0.41 15.78
N SER A 280 0.52 -0.45 16.76
CA SER A 280 0.37 -0.13 18.19
C SER A 280 1.25 1.04 18.64
N GLN A 281 2.33 1.35 17.94
CA GLN A 281 3.16 2.53 18.21
C GLN A 281 2.45 3.85 17.86
N LEU A 282 1.34 3.80 17.12
CA LEU A 282 0.51 4.96 16.83
C LEU A 282 -0.55 5.25 17.89
N ASN A 283 -0.75 4.34 18.85
CA ASN A 283 -1.75 4.54 19.90
C ASN A 283 -1.33 5.65 20.87
N GLU A 284 -2.25 6.05 21.75
CA GLU A 284 -1.96 7.01 22.82
C GLU A 284 -0.73 6.59 23.63
N ASP A 285 0.00 7.60 24.11
CA ASP A 285 1.39 7.50 24.54
C ASP A 285 1.54 6.69 25.84
N THR A 286 1.40 5.38 25.71
CA THR A 286 1.72 4.44 26.76
C THR A 286 3.24 4.34 26.77
N ASP A 287 3.86 4.77 27.86
CA ASP A 287 5.31 4.70 28.09
C ASP A 287 6.20 5.50 27.12
N GLY A 288 5.68 6.54 26.45
CA GLY A 288 6.48 7.39 25.56
C GLY A 288 6.78 6.81 24.18
N VAL A 289 6.21 5.64 23.84
CA VAL A 289 6.45 4.94 22.57
C VAL A 289 6.01 5.76 21.35
N SER A 290 4.89 6.49 21.47
CA SER A 290 4.36 7.31 20.38
C SER A 290 5.18 8.59 20.22
N PHE A 291 5.71 9.14 21.32
CA PHE A 291 6.67 10.23 21.28
C PHE A 291 7.98 9.84 20.56
N GLU A 292 8.59 8.71 20.94
CA GLU A 292 9.82 8.24 20.28
C GLU A 292 9.60 7.90 18.80
N LEU A 293 8.43 7.34 18.44
CA LEU A 293 8.07 7.13 17.03
C LEU A 293 8.11 8.44 16.23
N ARG A 294 7.54 9.51 16.75
CA ARG A 294 7.52 10.81 16.09
C ARG A 294 8.91 11.42 15.97
N LYS A 295 9.73 11.30 17.01
CA LYS A 295 11.11 11.78 17.01
C LYS A 295 11.97 11.04 15.99
N ASP A 296 11.98 9.71 16.03
CA ASP A 296 12.74 8.87 15.10
C ASP A 296 12.28 9.07 13.65
N LEU A 297 10.97 9.28 13.44
CA LEU A 297 10.44 9.57 12.12
C LEU A 297 10.85 10.96 11.60
N ALA A 298 10.90 11.97 12.48
CA ALA A 298 11.37 13.31 12.13
C ALA A 298 12.85 13.25 11.70
N GLU A 299 13.68 12.57 12.48
CA GLU A 299 15.09 12.33 12.16
C GLU A 299 15.24 11.56 10.84
N PHE A 300 14.49 10.45 10.69
CA PHE A 300 14.52 9.66 9.46
C PHE A 300 14.15 10.51 8.24
N LEU A 301 13.21 11.44 8.34
CA LEU A 301 12.82 12.34 7.25
C LEU A 301 13.75 13.54 7.08
N GLY A 302 14.57 13.87 8.08
CA GLY A 302 15.41 15.08 8.10
C GLY A 302 14.62 16.35 8.42
N ILE A 303 13.53 16.23 9.17
CA ILE A 303 12.71 17.34 9.63
C ILE A 303 13.32 17.86 10.94
N LYS A 304 13.52 19.18 11.05
CA LYS A 304 14.11 19.79 12.25
C LYS A 304 13.06 20.02 13.34
N GLU A 305 11.85 20.35 12.93
CA GLU A 305 10.72 20.58 13.81
C GLU A 305 10.14 19.25 14.33
N SER A 306 9.61 19.28 15.55
CA SER A 306 8.90 18.12 16.10
C SER A 306 7.64 17.80 15.31
N ILE A 307 7.42 16.53 14.99
CA ILE A 307 6.16 16.05 14.40
C ILE A 307 5.05 16.14 15.47
N SER A 308 3.89 16.68 15.09
CA SER A 308 2.71 16.81 15.96
C SER A 308 2.22 15.45 16.46
N GLU A 309 1.41 15.44 17.51
CA GLU A 309 0.78 14.22 17.99
C GLU A 309 -0.06 13.53 16.90
N ILE A 310 -0.08 12.20 16.96
CA ILE A 310 -0.82 11.39 15.98
C ILE A 310 -2.31 11.47 16.33
N PRO A 311 -3.16 12.03 15.46
CA PRO A 311 -4.56 12.17 15.78
C PRO A 311 -5.25 10.80 15.80
N HIS A 312 -6.19 10.63 16.72
CA HIS A 312 -7.11 9.51 16.65
C HIS A 312 -8.00 9.67 15.40
N VAL A 313 -7.81 8.79 14.42
CA VAL A 313 -8.61 8.79 13.19
C VAL A 313 -9.73 7.78 13.33
N SER A 314 -10.96 8.28 13.47
CA SER A 314 -12.14 7.42 13.37
C SER A 314 -12.15 6.69 12.02
N THR A 315 -12.35 5.38 12.08
CA THR A 315 -12.52 4.51 10.90
C THR A 315 -14.00 4.27 10.59
N ALA A 316 -14.87 5.19 11.03
CA ALA A 316 -16.27 5.17 10.67
C ALA A 316 -16.43 5.06 9.15
N GLY A 317 -17.29 4.16 8.70
CA GLY A 317 -17.70 4.05 7.32
C GLY A 317 -18.35 5.34 6.82
N VAL A 318 -18.32 5.55 5.51
CA VAL A 318 -18.89 6.74 4.87
C VAL A 318 -20.37 6.90 5.18
N LEU A 319 -21.07 5.81 5.50
CA LEU A 319 -22.50 5.77 5.78
C LEU A 319 -22.82 5.50 7.26
N ASP A 320 -21.81 5.48 8.15
CA ASP A 320 -22.03 5.19 9.58
C ASP A 320 -22.87 6.27 10.28
N TRP A 321 -23.08 7.43 9.66
CA TRP A 321 -23.95 8.52 10.13
C TRP A 321 -25.43 8.32 9.77
N ILE A 322 -25.76 7.31 8.96
CA ILE A 322 -27.14 6.97 8.61
C ILE A 322 -27.65 5.91 9.60
N ASP A 323 -28.69 6.24 10.35
CA ASP A 323 -29.34 5.33 11.29
C ASP A 323 -29.81 4.04 10.60
N GLY A 324 -29.66 2.90 11.28
CA GLY A 324 -29.96 1.57 10.73
C GLY A 324 -28.87 0.96 9.85
N VAL A 325 -28.07 1.76 9.13
CA VAL A 325 -26.93 1.23 8.32
C VAL A 325 -25.82 0.70 9.21
N LYS A 326 -25.56 1.40 10.30
CA LYS A 326 -24.59 0.98 11.31
C LYS A 326 -24.97 -0.35 11.95
N ASP A 327 -26.24 -0.54 12.28
CA ASP A 327 -26.74 -1.77 12.88
C ASP A 327 -26.73 -2.91 11.85
N PHE A 328 -27.19 -2.65 10.63
CA PHE A 328 -27.13 -3.62 9.53
C PHE A 328 -25.71 -4.11 9.27
N THR A 329 -24.73 -3.21 9.16
CA THR A 329 -23.33 -3.59 8.88
C THR A 329 -22.68 -4.34 10.04
N LYS A 330 -23.13 -4.13 11.28
CA LYS A 330 -22.61 -4.81 12.47
C LYS A 330 -22.85 -6.32 12.40
N ASP A 331 -23.99 -6.75 11.87
CA ASP A 331 -24.35 -8.17 11.76
C ASP A 331 -23.52 -8.94 10.72
N TYR A 332 -22.85 -8.23 9.80
CA TYR A 332 -21.96 -8.82 8.80
C TYR A 332 -20.47 -8.62 9.12
N MET A 333 -20.15 -7.83 10.15
CA MET A 333 -18.78 -7.73 10.63
C MET A 333 -18.40 -9.02 11.33
N ILE A 334 -17.17 -9.46 11.10
CA ILE A 334 -16.62 -10.65 11.75
C ILE A 334 -15.87 -10.27 13.02
N ASP A 335 -15.95 -11.11 14.04
CA ASP A 335 -14.89 -11.26 15.03
C ASP A 335 -14.06 -12.46 14.59
N ILE A 336 -12.82 -12.21 14.16
CA ILE A 336 -11.97 -13.28 13.60
C ILE A 336 -11.66 -14.40 14.61
N CYS A 337 -11.98 -14.19 15.89
CA CYS A 337 -11.83 -15.15 16.97
C CYS A 337 -13.00 -16.15 17.09
N ASP A 338 -14.10 -15.94 16.38
CA ASP A 338 -15.20 -16.89 16.35
C ASP A 338 -14.80 -18.22 15.67
N GLU A 339 -15.46 -19.31 16.05
CA GLU A 339 -15.07 -20.66 15.63
C GLU A 339 -15.28 -20.89 14.11
N GLU A 340 -16.28 -20.24 13.51
CA GLU A 340 -16.52 -20.31 12.06
C GLU A 340 -15.35 -19.76 11.22
N HIS A 341 -14.49 -18.94 11.82
CA HIS A 341 -13.30 -18.38 11.18
C HIS A 341 -12.00 -19.11 11.56
N ALA A 342 -12.07 -20.20 12.34
CA ALA A 342 -10.89 -20.93 12.81
C ALA A 342 -9.97 -21.38 11.66
N PHE A 343 -10.55 -21.84 10.55
CA PHE A 343 -9.78 -22.24 9.36
C PHE A 343 -8.93 -21.07 8.82
N ILE A 344 -9.56 -19.94 8.46
CA ILE A 344 -8.81 -18.81 7.90
C ILE A 344 -7.82 -18.22 8.92
N ARG A 345 -8.18 -18.21 10.21
CA ARG A 345 -7.33 -17.78 11.31
C ARG A 345 -6.06 -18.62 11.38
N SER A 346 -6.15 -19.94 11.25
CA SER A 346 -4.97 -20.83 11.24
C SER A 346 -4.02 -20.55 10.08
N VAL A 347 -4.56 -20.28 8.88
CA VAL A 347 -3.78 -19.89 7.70
C VAL A 347 -3.06 -18.56 7.92
N LEU A 348 -3.77 -17.58 8.49
CA LEU A 348 -3.22 -16.26 8.81
C LEU A 348 -2.14 -16.35 9.90
N MET A 349 -2.31 -17.20 10.91
CA MET A 349 -1.32 -17.44 11.96
C MET A 349 -0.03 -18.05 11.43
N THR A 350 -0.14 -19.01 10.49
CA THR A 350 1.04 -19.55 9.82
C THR A 350 1.83 -18.46 9.10
N LYS A 351 1.14 -17.54 8.41
CA LYS A 351 1.77 -16.38 7.75
C LYS A 351 2.36 -15.39 8.75
N ALA A 352 1.68 -15.16 9.88
CA ALA A 352 2.15 -14.28 10.94
C ALA A 352 3.46 -14.78 11.56
N LYS A 353 3.54 -16.07 11.88
CA LYS A 353 4.74 -16.71 12.38
C LYS A 353 5.90 -16.60 11.38
N ASN A 354 5.67 -17.01 10.13
CA ASN A 354 6.72 -16.96 9.10
C ASN A 354 7.21 -15.51 8.85
N ALA A 355 6.29 -14.55 8.81
CA ALA A 355 6.65 -13.16 8.60
C ALA A 355 7.44 -12.59 9.79
N SER A 356 7.03 -12.89 11.02
CA SER A 356 7.73 -12.48 12.24
C SER A 356 9.17 -13.00 12.25
N GLU A 357 9.36 -14.31 12.03
CA GLU A 357 10.68 -14.93 12.01
C GLU A 357 11.57 -14.32 10.91
N TRP A 358 11.05 -14.16 9.68
CA TRP A 358 11.84 -13.59 8.59
C TRP A 358 12.20 -12.11 8.79
N ILE A 359 11.25 -11.29 9.29
CA ILE A 359 11.49 -9.87 9.56
C ILE A 359 12.63 -9.72 10.56
N LEU A 360 12.57 -10.45 11.68
CA LEU A 360 13.55 -10.37 12.76
C LEU A 360 14.92 -10.92 12.33
N LYS A 361 14.93 -12.07 11.65
CA LYS A 361 16.18 -12.77 11.29
C LYS A 361 16.91 -12.11 10.12
N TYR A 362 16.20 -11.55 9.14
CA TYR A 362 16.81 -11.05 7.90
C TYR A 362 16.51 -9.58 7.63
N PHE A 363 15.24 -9.17 7.60
CA PHE A 363 14.88 -7.85 7.11
C PHE A 363 15.44 -6.71 7.99
N LEU A 364 15.35 -6.85 9.31
CA LEU A 364 15.90 -5.89 10.28
C LEU A 364 17.43 -5.89 10.40
N GLN A 365 18.11 -6.79 9.69
CA GLN A 365 19.58 -6.82 9.62
C GLN A 365 20.12 -5.95 8.49
N SER A 366 19.24 -5.46 7.60
CA SER A 366 19.61 -4.53 6.54
C SER A 366 19.92 -3.15 7.12
N ALA A 367 21.06 -2.56 6.73
CA ALA A 367 21.47 -1.22 7.18
C ALA A 367 20.50 -0.10 6.71
N ASP A 368 19.73 -0.36 5.66
CA ASP A 368 18.72 0.56 5.12
C ASP A 368 17.35 0.45 5.79
N VAL A 369 17.20 -0.42 6.80
CA VAL A 369 15.91 -0.67 7.47
C VAL A 369 15.97 -0.11 8.90
N HIS A 370 15.17 0.91 9.12
CA HIS A 370 15.03 1.64 10.37
C HIS A 370 13.71 1.26 11.05
N VAL A 371 13.72 1.26 12.38
CA VAL A 371 12.53 1.07 13.24
C VAL A 371 12.63 2.06 14.39
N SER A 372 11.50 2.57 14.85
CA SER A 372 11.46 3.31 16.12
C SER A 372 11.32 2.38 17.30
N SER A 373 11.90 2.76 18.45
CA SER A 373 11.76 2.03 19.72
C SER A 373 12.03 0.54 19.53
N ARG A 374 13.25 0.21 19.05
CA ARG A 374 13.58 -1.12 18.51
C ARG A 374 13.15 -2.28 19.41
N ASP A 375 13.35 -2.16 20.73
CA ASP A 375 12.96 -3.21 21.67
C ASP A 375 11.44 -3.42 21.73
N TYR A 376 10.66 -2.34 21.75
CA TYR A 376 9.21 -2.41 21.65
C TYR A 376 8.79 -3.02 20.31
N PHE A 377 9.34 -2.54 19.20
CA PHE A 377 9.03 -3.06 17.86
C PHE A 377 9.32 -4.56 17.77
N VAL A 378 10.50 -5.00 18.22
CA VAL A 378 10.91 -6.41 18.23
C VAL A 378 9.97 -7.24 19.12
N LYS A 379 9.57 -6.72 20.29
CA LYS A 379 8.58 -7.36 21.16
C LYS A 379 7.24 -7.57 20.44
N GLN A 380 6.73 -6.54 19.75
CA GLN A 380 5.47 -6.65 19.01
C GLN A 380 5.56 -7.67 17.86
N ILE A 381 6.62 -7.62 17.05
CA ILE A 381 6.80 -8.56 15.95
C ILE A 381 6.97 -9.99 16.46
N LYS A 382 7.75 -10.23 17.53
CA LYS A 382 7.84 -11.56 18.17
C LYS A 382 6.47 -12.08 18.61
N GLY A 383 5.64 -11.19 19.15
CA GLY A 383 4.26 -11.47 19.56
C GLY A 383 3.37 -12.01 18.44
N TRP A 384 3.68 -11.78 17.16
CA TRP A 384 2.89 -12.30 16.03
C TRP A 384 2.93 -13.83 15.88
N SER A 385 3.81 -14.50 16.61
CA SER A 385 3.80 -15.97 16.71
C SER A 385 2.67 -16.51 17.58
N GLN A 386 1.98 -15.64 18.33
CA GLN A 386 0.92 -16.00 19.27
C GLN A 386 -0.44 -15.55 18.71
N ASP A 387 -1.45 -16.42 18.82
CA ASP A 387 -2.78 -16.11 18.33
C ASP A 387 -3.40 -14.95 19.14
N PRO A 388 -3.74 -13.80 18.53
CA PRO A 388 -4.31 -12.67 19.25
C PRO A 388 -5.65 -12.99 19.92
N CYS A 389 -6.34 -14.06 19.50
CA CYS A 389 -7.59 -14.50 20.10
C CYS A 389 -7.42 -15.09 21.51
N ILE A 390 -6.26 -15.64 21.83
CA ILE A 390 -5.95 -16.15 23.18
C ILE A 390 -5.99 -15.02 24.22
N TYR A 391 -5.56 -13.82 23.83
CA TYR A 391 -5.54 -12.65 24.72
C TYR A 391 -6.91 -11.98 24.82
N ARG A 392 -7.64 -11.87 23.70
CA ARG A 392 -9.00 -11.30 23.68
C ARG A 392 -9.98 -12.10 24.54
N ALA A 393 -9.84 -13.44 24.58
CA ALA A 393 -10.66 -14.31 25.41
C ALA A 393 -10.51 -14.06 26.92
N LYS A 394 -9.41 -13.43 27.37
CA LYS A 394 -9.19 -13.08 28.78
C LYS A 394 -9.80 -11.74 29.18
N THR A 395 -10.14 -10.91 28.20
CA THR A 395 -10.64 -9.54 28.41
C THR A 395 -12.15 -9.41 28.17
N LYS A 396 -12.79 -10.43 27.58
CA LYS A 396 -14.24 -10.60 27.55
C LYS A 396 -14.64 -11.33 28.82
#